data_AF-A0A6P3J6P7-F1
#
_entry.id   AF-A0A6P3J6P7-F1
#
_cell.length_a   1.000
_cell.length_b   1.000
_cell.length_c   1.000
_cell.angle_alpha   90.00
_cell.angle_beta   90.00
_cell.angle_gamma   90.00
#
_symmetry.space_group_name_H-M   'P 1'
#
loop_
_entity.id
_entity.type
_entity.pdbx_description
1 polymer ?
#
loop_
_entity_poly.entity_id
_entity_poly.type
_entity_poly.pdbx_seq_one_letter_code
_entity_poly.pdbx_strand_id
1 'polypeptide(L)'
;MLSLLAPSACVLVGCIFVSSAEVFSLSDQYLPLWNETPGQFSDYSVENGKYIIDPWVYPKRMGMYKILLNKTANYFEKFAPDNEQNFLWGLPLQHGWQYKTGRLVDPTQTTDCGYESGDRLCISVDSWWADMNYFLCALPFLAAVDSGIMGISSDQVLLLPPSKDQTKFCLNVSSCQSSFPSTMRKWNALYKHLQSPSSSFEDLLKYLWEAHVSSLKDGYKIFEDRLEYYSKPEAGFGKDWCVVLDYLAAASFPTIFSTVSEFQQALPPRVLVDGDKAPFISDFTDLQNIVLLGLNLLHKVDSSTEFWEVTINVVCMECVLFVPSALAGICEERSPRKETADFNGLGKQSSIVMARIIR
;
A
#
# COMPACT_ATOMS: atom_id res chain seq x y z
N MET A 1 18.22 -15.41 10.88
CA MET A 1 18.54 -15.25 9.45
C MET A 1 17.63 -14.19 8.81
N LEU A 2 17.60 -12.96 9.35
CA LEU A 2 16.84 -11.83 8.77
C LEU A 2 17.73 -10.61 8.45
N SER A 3 19.03 -10.66 8.76
CA SER A 3 19.88 -9.45 8.76
C SER A 3 20.60 -9.16 7.44
N LEU A 4 20.32 -9.90 6.37
CA LEU A 4 20.94 -9.69 5.05
C LEU A 4 19.94 -9.25 3.97
N LEU A 5 18.63 -9.17 4.30
CA LEU A 5 17.56 -8.72 3.39
C LEU A 5 17.46 -7.20 3.26
N ALA A 6 18.01 -6.46 4.22
CA ALA A 6 17.83 -5.01 4.32
C ALA A 6 18.51 -4.19 3.21
N PRO A 7 19.74 -4.49 2.74
CA PRO A 7 20.41 -3.60 1.78
C PRO A 7 19.88 -3.71 0.36
N SER A 8 19.48 -4.91 -0.09
CA SER A 8 19.01 -5.16 -1.46
C SER A 8 17.55 -4.77 -1.69
N ALA A 9 16.70 -4.90 -0.67
CA ALA A 9 15.32 -4.39 -0.69
C ALA A 9 15.29 -2.85 -0.79
N CYS A 10 16.22 -2.16 -0.12
CA CYS A 10 16.33 -0.69 -0.17
C CYS A 10 16.70 -0.15 -1.56
N VAL A 11 17.43 -0.90 -2.39
CA VAL A 11 17.83 -0.47 -3.75
C VAL A 11 16.69 -0.62 -4.75
N LEU A 12 15.92 -1.73 -4.70
CA LEU A 12 14.75 -1.93 -5.56
C LEU A 12 13.61 -0.97 -5.23
N VAL A 13 13.38 -0.68 -3.95
CA VAL A 13 12.42 0.33 -3.51
C VAL A 13 12.95 1.74 -3.82
N GLY A 14 14.21 2.04 -3.51
CA GLY A 14 14.80 3.37 -3.74
C GLY A 14 14.90 3.81 -5.21
N CYS A 15 15.12 2.89 -6.15
CA CYS A 15 15.24 3.22 -7.58
C CYS A 15 13.88 3.46 -8.28
N ILE A 16 12.76 3.09 -7.65
CA ILE A 16 11.41 3.33 -8.18
C ILE A 16 10.81 4.64 -7.63
N PHE A 17 11.34 5.16 -6.52
CA PHE A 17 10.76 6.30 -5.78
C PHE A 17 11.71 7.48 -5.72
N VAL A 18 11.80 8.23 -6.82
CA VAL A 18 12.35 9.59 -6.78
C VAL A 18 11.26 10.49 -6.21
N SER A 19 11.37 10.88 -4.93
CA SER A 19 10.40 11.81 -4.36
C SER A 19 10.58 13.22 -4.85
N SER A 20 9.57 13.73 -5.56
CA SER A 20 9.37 15.15 -5.79
C SER A 20 8.60 15.76 -4.62
N ALA A 21 9.02 16.94 -4.16
CA ALA A 21 8.31 17.67 -3.12
C ALA A 21 7.04 18.31 -3.73
N GLU A 22 5.99 17.52 -3.87
CA GLU A 22 4.67 18.02 -4.27
C GLU A 22 3.99 18.72 -3.08
N VAL A 23 3.36 19.87 -3.32
CA VAL A 23 2.61 20.62 -2.30
C VAL A 23 1.38 19.80 -1.90
N PHE A 24 1.13 19.64 -0.60
CA PHE A 24 -0.06 18.97 -0.10
C PHE A 24 -1.32 19.67 -0.65
N SER A 25 -2.02 18.99 -1.56
CA SER A 25 -3.26 19.46 -2.14
C SER A 25 -4.23 18.28 -2.20
N LEU A 26 -5.29 18.37 -1.40
CA LEU A 26 -6.41 17.43 -1.46
C LEU A 26 -7.13 17.61 -2.79
N SER A 27 -6.72 16.81 -3.78
CA SER A 27 -7.28 16.82 -5.12
C SER A 27 -8.20 15.62 -5.32
N ASP A 28 -9.32 15.84 -6.00
CA ASP A 28 -10.18 14.75 -6.50
C ASP A 28 -9.41 13.79 -7.41
N GLN A 29 -8.24 14.21 -7.94
CA GLN A 29 -7.30 13.36 -8.67
C GLN A 29 -6.72 12.23 -7.84
N TYR A 30 -6.63 12.36 -6.51
CA TYR A 30 -6.15 11.29 -5.61
C TYR A 30 -7.28 10.72 -4.75
N LEU A 31 -8.17 11.56 -4.25
CA LEU A 31 -9.29 11.17 -3.39
C LEU A 31 -10.62 11.59 -4.06
N PRO A 32 -11.16 10.77 -4.97
CA PRO A 32 -12.39 11.16 -5.66
C PRO A 32 -13.54 11.25 -4.67
N LEU A 33 -14.39 12.25 -4.87
CA LEU A 33 -15.55 12.54 -4.01
C LEU A 33 -15.19 12.85 -2.55
N TRP A 34 -13.98 13.37 -2.30
CA TRP A 34 -13.51 13.65 -0.93
C TRP A 34 -14.39 14.68 -0.22
N ASN A 35 -14.89 15.67 -0.96
CA ASN A 35 -15.73 16.74 -0.42
C ASN A 35 -17.15 16.25 -0.09
N GLU A 36 -17.74 15.36 -0.89
CA GLU A 36 -19.07 14.79 -0.59
C GLU A 36 -19.02 13.65 0.44
N THR A 37 -17.84 13.14 0.74
CA THR A 37 -17.62 12.05 1.70
C THR A 37 -17.86 12.49 3.15
N PRO A 38 -18.61 11.71 3.97
CA PRO A 38 -18.78 11.93 5.41
C PRO A 38 -17.47 12.22 6.15
N GLY A 39 -17.45 13.29 6.94
CA GLY A 39 -16.26 13.75 7.68
C GLY A 39 -16.29 13.45 9.18
N GLN A 40 -17.46 13.08 9.71
CA GLN A 40 -17.72 12.85 11.14
C GLN A 40 -18.85 11.83 11.32
N PHE A 41 -18.97 11.24 12.52
CA PHE A 41 -19.95 10.19 12.80
C PHE A 41 -21.40 10.62 12.59
N SER A 42 -21.73 11.86 12.93
CA SER A 42 -23.09 12.43 12.78
C SER A 42 -23.54 12.59 11.33
N ASP A 43 -22.64 12.44 10.36
CA ASP A 43 -23.00 12.44 8.94
C ASP A 43 -23.58 11.08 8.50
N TYR A 44 -23.47 10.03 9.33
CA TYR A 44 -24.11 8.74 9.13
C TYR A 44 -25.46 8.65 9.84
N SER A 45 -26.32 7.77 9.33
CA SER A 45 -27.59 7.42 9.99
C SER A 45 -27.35 6.75 11.35
N VAL A 46 -28.24 7.04 12.30
CA VAL A 46 -28.22 6.43 13.63
C VAL A 46 -29.45 5.55 13.83
N GLU A 47 -29.23 4.28 14.18
CA GLU A 47 -30.28 3.33 14.51
C GLU A 47 -29.97 2.67 15.86
N ASN A 48 -30.94 2.65 16.78
CA ASN A 48 -30.79 2.07 18.11
C ASN A 48 -29.53 2.57 18.86
N GLY A 49 -29.18 3.85 18.68
CA GLY A 49 -28.01 4.47 19.30
C GLY A 49 -26.66 4.12 18.65
N LYS A 50 -26.66 3.48 17.48
CA LYS A 50 -25.46 3.10 16.72
C LYS A 50 -25.38 3.85 15.40
N TYR A 51 -24.19 4.32 15.05
CA TYR A 51 -23.88 4.81 13.71
C TYR A 51 -23.84 3.63 12.75
N ILE A 52 -24.70 3.70 11.72
CA ILE A 52 -24.82 2.68 10.68
C ILE A 52 -24.03 3.13 9.47
N ILE A 53 -22.98 2.38 9.13
CA ILE A 53 -22.10 2.67 8.00
C ILE A 53 -22.24 1.53 7.01
N ASP A 54 -22.50 1.85 5.75
CA ASP A 54 -22.49 0.86 4.68
C ASP A 54 -21.17 0.95 3.91
N PRO A 55 -20.19 0.09 4.22
CA PRO A 55 -18.89 0.12 3.57
C PRO A 55 -18.95 -0.40 2.12
N TRP A 56 -20.09 -0.86 1.62
CA TRP A 56 -20.24 -1.29 0.22
C TRP A 56 -20.71 -0.15 -0.69
N VAL A 57 -20.76 1.07 -0.14
CA VAL A 57 -20.99 2.32 -0.87
C VAL A 57 -19.75 3.19 -0.76
N TYR A 58 -19.21 3.63 -1.90
CA TYR A 58 -17.90 4.25 -1.98
C TYR A 58 -17.68 5.46 -1.06
N PRO A 59 -18.52 6.53 -1.08
CA PRO A 59 -18.34 7.65 -0.17
C PRO A 59 -18.44 7.25 1.31
N LYS A 60 -19.28 6.26 1.64
CA LYS A 60 -19.44 5.80 3.02
C LYS A 60 -18.20 5.03 3.51
N ARG A 61 -17.57 4.20 2.67
CA ARG A 61 -16.27 3.58 3.01
C ARG A 61 -15.16 4.63 3.09
N MET A 62 -15.10 5.57 2.15
CA MET A 62 -14.13 6.67 2.17
C MET A 62 -14.27 7.52 3.44
N GLY A 63 -15.49 7.72 3.92
CA GLY A 63 -15.75 8.49 5.13
C GLY A 63 -15.21 7.84 6.39
N MET A 64 -15.10 6.51 6.44
CA MET A 64 -14.42 5.81 7.54
C MET A 64 -12.95 6.24 7.63
N TYR A 65 -12.25 6.30 6.49
CA TYR A 65 -10.87 6.76 6.44
C TYR A 65 -10.74 8.25 6.79
N LYS A 66 -11.65 9.10 6.29
CA LYS A 66 -11.67 10.54 6.58
C LYS A 66 -11.84 10.81 8.08
N ILE A 67 -12.77 10.11 8.72
CA ILE A 67 -12.96 10.20 10.18
C ILE A 67 -11.72 9.71 10.92
N LEU A 68 -11.13 8.59 10.52
CA LEU A 68 -9.91 8.05 11.14
C LEU A 68 -8.75 9.06 11.05
N LEU A 69 -8.52 9.66 9.88
CA LEU A 69 -7.52 10.71 9.70
C LEU A 69 -7.78 11.92 10.61
N ASN A 70 -9.01 12.43 10.60
CA ASN A 70 -9.41 13.57 11.43
C ASN A 70 -9.22 13.30 12.92
N LYS A 71 -9.60 12.11 13.39
CA LYS A 71 -9.52 11.71 14.81
C LYS A 71 -8.10 11.40 15.26
N THR A 72 -7.19 11.14 14.34
CA THR A 72 -5.78 10.89 14.64
C THR A 72 -4.89 12.11 14.44
N ALA A 73 -5.38 13.18 13.82
CA ALA A 73 -4.55 14.30 13.36
C ALA A 73 -3.71 14.96 14.46
N ASN A 74 -4.29 15.15 15.65
CA ASN A 74 -3.61 15.72 16.81
C ASN A 74 -2.37 14.91 17.26
N TYR A 75 -2.35 13.59 17.04
CA TYR A 75 -1.18 12.76 17.37
C TYR A 75 -0.03 12.92 16.38
N PHE A 76 -0.30 13.48 15.19
CA PHE A 76 0.69 13.72 14.13
C PHE A 76 1.20 15.15 14.07
N GLU A 77 0.58 16.10 14.79
CA GLU A 77 1.04 17.50 14.87
C GLU A 77 2.51 17.64 15.32
N LYS A 78 3.01 16.66 16.08
CA LYS A 78 4.42 16.62 16.51
C LYS A 78 5.41 16.31 15.37
N PHE A 79 4.93 15.82 14.22
CA PHE A 79 5.75 15.46 13.07
C PHE A 79 5.65 16.49 11.93
N ALA A 80 4.47 17.04 11.69
CA ALA A 80 4.24 18.11 10.71
C ALA A 80 2.88 18.82 10.94
N PRO A 81 2.70 20.05 10.45
CA PRO A 81 1.39 20.70 10.39
C PRO A 81 0.44 19.99 9.41
N ASP A 82 -0.83 20.42 9.43
CA ASP A 82 -1.85 20.09 8.42
C ASP A 82 -2.08 18.60 8.15
N ASN A 83 -1.74 17.74 9.12
CA ASN A 83 -1.91 16.29 9.06
C ASN A 83 -1.14 15.62 7.90
N GLU A 84 -0.12 16.28 7.32
CA GLU A 84 0.59 15.81 6.12
C GLU A 84 1.36 14.50 6.36
N GLN A 85 1.97 14.39 7.55
CA GLN A 85 2.75 13.21 7.98
C GLN A 85 1.89 12.07 8.53
N ASN A 86 0.56 12.14 8.42
CA ASN A 86 -0.29 11.06 8.89
C ASN A 86 -0.16 9.84 7.97
N PHE A 87 0.58 8.82 8.41
CA PHE A 87 0.80 7.61 7.62
C PHE A 87 -0.50 6.82 7.32
N LEU A 88 -1.63 7.18 7.94
CA LEU A 88 -2.92 6.56 7.60
C LEU A 88 -3.45 7.08 6.26
N TRP A 89 -2.84 8.10 5.64
CA TRP A 89 -3.18 8.58 4.29
C TRP A 89 -3.07 7.48 3.22
N GLY A 90 -2.18 6.51 3.40
CA GLY A 90 -2.06 5.38 2.48
C GLY A 90 -3.35 4.60 2.27
N LEU A 91 -4.21 4.51 3.30
CA LEU A 91 -5.47 3.76 3.25
C LEU A 91 -6.51 4.39 2.29
N PRO A 92 -6.94 5.66 2.47
CA PRO A 92 -7.88 6.30 1.55
C PRO A 92 -7.29 6.54 0.17
N LEU A 93 -5.98 6.83 0.05
CA LEU A 93 -5.35 6.97 -1.25
C LEU A 93 -5.46 5.67 -2.04
N GLN A 94 -5.11 4.53 -1.43
CA GLN A 94 -5.23 3.24 -2.10
C GLN A 94 -6.67 2.94 -2.52
N HIS A 95 -7.65 3.25 -1.65
CA HIS A 95 -9.06 3.10 -1.97
C HIS A 95 -9.50 4.00 -3.15
N GLY A 96 -9.00 5.25 -3.20
CA GLY A 96 -9.24 6.19 -4.29
C GLY A 96 -8.69 5.70 -5.63
N TRP A 97 -7.48 5.15 -5.64
CA TRP A 97 -6.90 4.51 -6.83
C TRP A 97 -7.71 3.30 -7.28
N GLN A 98 -8.14 2.43 -6.36
CA GLN A 98 -8.99 1.28 -6.71
C GLN A 98 -10.31 1.72 -7.35
N TYR A 99 -10.93 2.80 -6.85
CA TYR A 99 -12.16 3.34 -7.43
C TYR A 99 -11.93 3.85 -8.86
N LYS A 100 -10.93 4.70 -9.08
CA LYS A 100 -10.67 5.31 -10.41
C LYS A 100 -10.29 4.32 -11.48
N THR A 101 -9.58 3.28 -11.09
CA THR A 101 -9.08 2.27 -12.04
C THR A 101 -10.10 1.18 -12.34
N GLY A 102 -11.31 1.24 -11.76
CA GLY A 102 -12.38 0.26 -11.96
C GLY A 102 -12.18 -1.03 -11.18
N ARG A 103 -11.30 -1.04 -10.16
CA ARG A 103 -11.01 -2.24 -9.37
C ARG A 103 -12.09 -2.57 -8.35
N LEU A 104 -12.95 -1.62 -8.00
CA LEU A 104 -14.06 -1.83 -7.05
C LEU A 104 -15.38 -2.29 -7.70
N VAL A 105 -15.46 -2.32 -9.03
CA VAL A 105 -16.66 -2.76 -9.77
C VAL A 105 -16.82 -4.28 -9.72
N ASP A 106 -17.95 -4.80 -10.18
CA ASP A 106 -18.15 -6.25 -10.34
C ASP A 106 -17.30 -6.83 -11.48
N PRO A 107 -16.23 -7.60 -11.21
CA PRO A 107 -15.38 -8.16 -12.25
C PRO A 107 -16.07 -9.25 -13.08
N THR A 108 -17.15 -9.85 -12.57
CA THR A 108 -17.87 -10.95 -13.22
C THR A 108 -18.83 -10.45 -14.31
N GLN A 109 -19.14 -9.15 -14.33
CA GLN A 109 -20.16 -8.52 -15.19
C GLN A 109 -21.55 -9.17 -15.04
N THR A 110 -21.83 -9.84 -13.91
CA THR A 110 -23.15 -10.42 -13.64
C THR A 110 -24.10 -9.39 -13.04
N THR A 111 -23.55 -8.31 -12.47
CA THR A 111 -24.26 -7.14 -11.96
C THR A 111 -23.70 -5.86 -12.58
N ASP A 112 -24.43 -4.77 -12.42
CA ASP A 112 -24.05 -3.42 -12.86
C ASP A 112 -23.39 -2.59 -11.73
N CYS A 113 -23.01 -3.23 -10.62
CA CYS A 113 -22.39 -2.60 -9.45
C CYS A 113 -21.05 -1.93 -9.83
N GLY A 114 -20.94 -0.63 -9.58
CA GLY A 114 -19.76 0.19 -9.85
C GLY A 114 -19.63 0.64 -11.31
N TYR A 115 -20.46 0.13 -12.22
CA TYR A 115 -20.49 0.55 -13.62
C TYR A 115 -21.35 1.80 -13.82
N GLU A 116 -21.04 2.59 -14.86
CA GLU A 116 -21.82 3.79 -15.20
C GLU A 116 -23.28 3.48 -15.58
N SER A 117 -23.54 2.27 -16.08
CA SER A 117 -24.89 1.80 -16.43
C SER A 117 -25.76 1.44 -15.22
N GLY A 118 -25.15 1.30 -14.04
CA GLY A 118 -25.82 0.90 -12.80
C GLY A 118 -25.55 1.87 -11.66
N ASP A 119 -25.36 1.34 -10.45
CA ASP A 119 -24.94 2.15 -9.31
C ASP A 119 -23.41 2.32 -9.31
N ARG A 120 -22.94 3.45 -9.85
CA ARG A 120 -21.52 3.83 -9.89
C ARG A 120 -20.86 3.93 -8.51
N LEU A 121 -21.62 4.11 -7.44
CA LEU A 121 -21.07 4.20 -6.08
C LEU A 121 -21.03 2.85 -5.37
N CYS A 122 -21.64 1.82 -5.94
CA CYS A 122 -21.61 0.46 -5.43
C CYS A 122 -20.18 -0.11 -5.49
N ILE A 123 -19.77 -0.78 -4.42
CA ILE A 123 -18.54 -1.57 -4.34
C ILE A 123 -18.94 -3.04 -4.38
N SER A 124 -18.41 -3.79 -5.34
CA SER A 124 -18.77 -5.20 -5.51
C SER A 124 -18.06 -6.10 -4.50
N VAL A 125 -18.82 -7.01 -3.90
CA VAL A 125 -18.32 -8.12 -3.05
C VAL A 125 -17.73 -9.28 -3.86
N ASP A 126 -17.77 -9.22 -5.19
CA ASP A 126 -16.99 -10.10 -6.06
C ASP A 126 -15.63 -9.52 -6.41
N SER A 127 -15.37 -8.24 -6.11
CA SER A 127 -14.08 -7.64 -6.35
C SER A 127 -13.09 -8.08 -5.27
N TRP A 128 -12.03 -8.78 -5.68
CA TRP A 128 -10.90 -9.10 -4.80
C TRP A 128 -10.31 -7.83 -4.19
N TRP A 129 -10.16 -6.77 -4.98
CA TRP A 129 -9.62 -5.50 -4.50
C TRP A 129 -10.50 -4.85 -3.44
N ALA A 130 -11.82 -4.93 -3.61
CA ALA A 130 -12.80 -4.41 -2.66
C ALA A 130 -12.79 -5.21 -1.35
N ASP A 131 -12.72 -6.53 -1.44
CA ASP A 131 -12.68 -7.44 -0.28
C ASP A 131 -11.39 -7.23 0.53
N MET A 132 -10.23 -7.19 -0.13
CA MET A 132 -8.96 -6.90 0.52
C MET A 132 -8.94 -5.51 1.17
N ASN A 133 -9.48 -4.51 0.48
CA ASN A 133 -9.57 -3.16 1.00
C ASN A 133 -10.56 -3.05 2.19
N TYR A 134 -11.62 -3.86 2.23
CA TYR A 134 -12.53 -3.92 3.37
C TYR A 134 -11.76 -4.21 4.66
N PHE A 135 -10.82 -5.17 4.62
CA PHE A 135 -10.01 -5.53 5.80
C PHE A 135 -9.07 -4.39 6.19
N LEU A 136 -8.53 -3.67 5.21
CA LEU A 136 -7.74 -2.45 5.41
C LEU A 136 -8.59 -1.22 5.80
N CYS A 137 -9.91 -1.33 5.81
CA CYS A 137 -10.83 -0.29 6.24
C CYS A 137 -11.41 -0.61 7.63
N ALA A 138 -12.14 -1.71 7.72
CA ALA A 138 -12.92 -2.09 8.89
C ALA A 138 -12.05 -2.39 10.11
N LEU A 139 -10.94 -3.14 9.94
CA LEU A 139 -10.07 -3.51 11.07
C LEU A 139 -9.37 -2.30 11.70
N PRO A 140 -8.67 -1.41 10.96
CA PRO A 140 -8.12 -0.20 11.57
C PRO A 140 -9.21 0.71 12.16
N PHE A 141 -10.31 0.92 11.44
CA PHE A 141 -11.38 1.80 11.92
C PHE A 141 -12.00 1.30 13.23
N LEU A 142 -12.37 0.03 13.29
CA LEU A 142 -12.99 -0.55 14.49
C LEU A 142 -11.98 -0.74 15.63
N ALA A 143 -10.69 -0.95 15.35
CA ALA A 143 -9.65 -0.91 16.37
C ALA A 143 -9.43 0.51 16.92
N ALA A 144 -9.56 1.55 16.09
CA ALA A 144 -9.53 2.94 16.56
C ALA A 144 -10.75 3.27 17.44
N VAL A 145 -11.92 2.69 17.14
CA VAL A 145 -13.10 2.76 18.02
C VAL A 145 -12.80 2.06 19.35
N ASP A 146 -12.30 0.81 19.31
CA ASP A 146 -11.99 0.00 20.49
C ASP A 146 -10.92 0.60 21.41
N SER A 147 -9.91 1.27 20.82
CA SER A 147 -8.86 1.98 21.55
C SER A 147 -9.30 3.33 22.13
N GLY A 148 -10.53 3.78 21.83
CA GLY A 148 -11.09 5.03 22.32
C GLY A 148 -10.64 6.29 21.56
N ILE A 149 -9.77 6.18 20.55
CA ILE A 149 -9.33 7.32 19.71
C ILE A 149 -10.53 8.02 19.05
N MET A 150 -11.55 7.26 18.67
CA MET A 150 -12.73 7.81 17.99
C MET A 150 -13.63 8.65 18.91
N GLY A 151 -13.51 8.50 20.24
CA GLY A 151 -14.31 9.23 21.23
C GLY A 151 -15.77 8.77 21.32
N ILE A 152 -16.04 7.53 20.94
CA ILE A 152 -17.35 6.86 21.03
C ILE A 152 -17.19 5.49 21.68
N SER A 153 -18.28 4.91 22.17
CA SER A 153 -18.28 3.57 22.76
C SER A 153 -18.15 2.48 21.68
N SER A 154 -17.55 1.34 22.04
CA SER A 154 -17.24 0.24 21.11
C SER A 154 -18.45 -0.46 20.51
N ASP A 155 -19.62 -0.28 21.12
CA ASP A 155 -20.91 -0.82 20.67
C ASP A 155 -21.69 0.16 19.78
N GLN A 156 -21.20 1.40 19.57
CA GLN A 156 -21.90 2.45 18.84
C GLN A 156 -21.64 2.47 17.32
N VAL A 157 -20.91 1.50 16.77
CA VAL A 157 -20.70 1.38 15.32
C VAL A 157 -21.16 0.02 14.84
N LEU A 158 -21.94 0.03 13.77
CA LEU A 158 -22.31 -1.18 13.03
C LEU A 158 -22.07 -0.94 11.54
N LEU A 159 -21.26 -1.80 10.94
CA LEU A 159 -21.06 -1.87 9.50
C LEU A 159 -22.13 -2.77 8.90
N LEU A 160 -22.76 -2.34 7.80
CA LEU A 160 -23.70 -3.18 7.08
C LEU A 160 -22.96 -4.28 6.32
N PRO A 161 -23.50 -5.51 6.32
CA PRO A 161 -22.93 -6.60 5.54
C PRO A 161 -23.14 -6.36 4.03
N PRO A 162 -22.33 -7.01 3.17
CA PRO A 162 -22.60 -7.05 1.75
C PRO A 162 -23.88 -7.83 1.43
N SER A 163 -24.33 -7.77 0.16
CA SER A 163 -25.49 -8.52 -0.31
C SER A 163 -25.32 -10.05 -0.24
N LYS A 164 -24.08 -10.55 -0.33
CA LYS A 164 -23.72 -11.97 -0.22
C LYS A 164 -22.43 -12.16 0.57
N ASP A 165 -22.11 -13.40 0.93
CA ASP A 165 -20.89 -13.74 1.69
C ASP A 165 -20.74 -13.02 3.05
N GLN A 166 -21.87 -12.62 3.64
CA GLN A 166 -21.92 -11.77 4.84
C GLN A 166 -21.08 -12.30 6.01
N THR A 167 -21.04 -13.62 6.18
CA THR A 167 -20.31 -14.27 7.28
C THR A 167 -18.80 -14.21 7.13
N LYS A 168 -18.28 -13.85 5.94
CA LYS A 168 -16.84 -13.67 5.69
C LYS A 168 -16.31 -12.35 6.26
N PHE A 169 -17.19 -11.41 6.65
CA PHE A 169 -16.84 -10.08 7.11
C PHE A 169 -17.19 -9.88 8.59
N CYS A 170 -16.32 -9.19 9.32
CA CYS A 170 -16.65 -8.69 10.66
C CYS A 170 -17.28 -7.30 10.54
N LEU A 171 -18.30 -7.01 11.35
CA LEU A 171 -19.21 -5.87 11.16
C LEU A 171 -19.23 -4.87 12.32
N ASN A 172 -18.58 -5.20 13.43
CA ASN A 172 -18.48 -4.36 14.63
C ASN A 172 -17.27 -4.81 15.45
N VAL A 173 -16.92 -4.02 16.48
CA VAL A 173 -15.74 -4.27 17.33
C VAL A 173 -15.70 -5.71 17.86
N SER A 174 -16.80 -6.17 18.47
CA SER A 174 -16.88 -7.50 19.07
C SER A 174 -16.67 -8.63 18.05
N SER A 175 -17.33 -8.54 16.89
CA SER A 175 -17.15 -9.53 15.81
C SER A 175 -15.74 -9.51 15.24
N CYS A 176 -15.11 -8.34 15.08
CA CYS A 176 -13.74 -8.25 14.56
C CYS A 176 -12.71 -8.76 15.57
N GLN A 177 -12.89 -8.49 16.86
CA GLN A 177 -12.06 -9.06 17.92
C GLN A 177 -12.18 -10.59 17.99
N SER A 178 -13.39 -11.13 17.76
CA SER A 178 -13.63 -12.58 17.79
C SER A 178 -13.02 -13.28 16.57
N SER A 179 -13.23 -12.73 15.37
CA SER A 179 -12.78 -13.34 14.11
C SER A 179 -11.30 -13.11 13.83
N PHE A 180 -10.76 -11.93 14.19
CA PHE A 180 -9.40 -11.49 13.88
C PHE A 180 -8.66 -10.95 15.12
N PRO A 181 -8.58 -11.71 16.23
CA PRO A 181 -8.03 -11.23 17.50
C PRO A 181 -6.56 -10.83 17.40
N SER A 182 -5.79 -11.48 16.53
CA SER A 182 -4.38 -11.14 16.32
C SER A 182 -4.24 -9.77 15.65
N THR A 183 -4.98 -9.53 14.57
CA THR A 183 -4.89 -8.30 13.79
C THR A 183 -5.47 -7.11 14.54
N MET A 184 -6.60 -7.28 15.23
CA MET A 184 -7.16 -6.24 16.11
C MET A 184 -6.17 -5.81 17.21
N ARG A 185 -5.45 -6.75 17.82
CA ARG A 185 -4.41 -6.43 18.81
C ARG A 185 -3.24 -5.63 18.23
N LYS A 186 -2.84 -5.90 16.98
CA LYS A 186 -1.77 -5.13 16.31
C LYS A 186 -2.20 -3.69 16.02
N TRP A 187 -3.43 -3.49 15.52
CA TRP A 187 -3.98 -2.14 15.35
C TRP A 187 -4.13 -1.41 16.69
N ASN A 188 -4.62 -2.08 17.74
CA ASN A 188 -4.69 -1.49 19.07
C ASN A 188 -3.30 -1.14 19.63
N ALA A 189 -2.28 -1.96 19.35
CA ALA A 189 -0.91 -1.65 19.72
C ALA A 189 -0.40 -0.40 19.00
N LEU A 190 -0.66 -0.25 17.70
CA LEU A 190 -0.36 0.99 16.96
C LEU A 190 -1.00 2.20 17.63
N TYR A 191 -2.32 2.17 17.87
CA TYR A 191 -3.05 3.29 18.45
C TYR A 191 -2.59 3.67 19.85
N LYS A 192 -2.24 2.67 20.68
CA LYS A 192 -1.64 2.91 21.99
C LYS A 192 -0.28 3.60 21.89
N HIS A 193 0.56 3.21 20.92
CA HIS A 193 1.86 3.87 20.71
C HIS A 193 1.69 5.26 20.08
N LEU A 194 0.70 5.44 19.21
CA LEU A 194 0.40 6.75 18.62
C LEU A 194 0.05 7.79 19.68
N GLN A 195 -0.68 7.38 20.73
CA GLN A 195 -0.99 8.22 21.88
C GLN A 195 0.23 8.54 22.77
N SER A 196 1.34 7.83 22.61
CA SER A 196 2.56 8.07 23.39
C SER A 196 3.34 9.26 22.82
N PRO A 197 3.67 10.29 23.63
CA PRO A 197 4.45 11.42 23.16
C PRO A 197 5.88 11.01 22.74
N SER A 198 6.43 9.95 23.34
CA SER A 198 7.80 9.48 23.10
C SER A 198 7.98 8.65 21.82
N SER A 199 6.90 8.25 21.15
CA SER A 199 7.01 7.42 19.94
C SER A 199 7.57 8.21 18.76
N SER A 200 8.64 7.69 18.16
CA SER A 200 9.21 8.19 16.91
C SER A 200 8.33 7.83 15.71
N PHE A 201 8.52 8.52 14.59
CA PHE A 201 7.77 8.25 13.37
C PHE A 201 8.11 6.86 12.82
N GLU A 202 9.39 6.51 12.81
CA GLU A 202 9.92 5.24 12.33
C GLU A 202 9.42 4.05 13.16
N ASP A 203 9.29 4.21 14.48
CA ASP A 203 8.73 3.15 15.32
C ASP A 203 7.24 2.96 15.08
N LEU A 204 6.49 4.04 14.85
CA LEU A 204 5.06 3.94 14.51
C LEU A 204 4.84 3.26 13.15
N LEU A 205 5.72 3.51 12.16
CA LEU A 205 5.66 2.83 10.87
C LEU A 205 5.79 1.31 11.01
N LYS A 206 6.62 0.81 11.93
CA LYS A 206 6.73 -0.65 12.19
C LYS A 206 5.41 -1.22 12.68
N TYR A 207 4.76 -0.57 13.64
CA TYR A 207 3.44 -1.01 14.14
C TYR A 207 2.35 -0.92 13.06
N LEU A 208 2.39 0.13 12.24
CA LEU A 208 1.48 0.29 11.11
C LEU A 208 1.62 -0.89 10.15
N TRP A 209 2.83 -1.14 9.68
CA TRP A 209 3.09 -2.19 8.70
C TRP A 209 2.80 -3.59 9.25
N GLU A 210 3.08 -3.84 10.53
CA GLU A 210 2.73 -5.11 11.17
C GLU A 210 1.21 -5.34 11.16
N ALA A 211 0.42 -4.31 11.50
CA ALA A 211 -1.05 -4.39 11.51
C ALA A 211 -1.63 -4.46 10.08
N HIS A 212 -1.07 -3.68 9.15
CA HIS A 212 -1.47 -3.64 7.75
C HIS A 212 -1.26 -5.00 7.06
N VAL A 213 -0.06 -5.56 7.15
CA VAL A 213 0.27 -6.89 6.59
C VAL A 213 -0.57 -7.99 7.24
N SER A 214 -0.84 -7.91 8.55
CA SER A 214 -1.73 -8.87 9.23
C SER A 214 -3.15 -8.82 8.67
N SER A 215 -3.66 -7.61 8.37
CA SER A 215 -4.99 -7.41 7.79
C SER A 215 -5.08 -7.99 6.37
N LEU A 216 -4.03 -7.80 5.57
CA LEU A 216 -3.93 -8.40 4.23
C LEU A 216 -3.89 -9.93 4.31
N LYS A 217 -3.12 -10.51 5.22
CA LYS A 217 -3.03 -11.98 5.37
C LYS A 217 -4.36 -12.59 5.76
N ASP A 218 -5.12 -11.94 6.65
CA ASP A 218 -6.47 -12.37 7.01
C ASP A 218 -7.43 -12.29 5.82
N GLY A 219 -7.43 -11.18 5.08
CA GLY A 219 -8.27 -11.01 3.89
C GLY A 219 -7.90 -11.98 2.76
N TYR A 220 -6.62 -12.12 2.43
CA TYR A 220 -6.13 -12.97 1.34
C TYR A 220 -6.56 -14.42 1.54
N LYS A 221 -6.41 -14.93 2.77
CA LYS A 221 -6.81 -16.30 3.13
C LYS A 221 -8.30 -16.59 2.85
N ILE A 222 -9.15 -15.57 2.92
CA ILE A 222 -10.60 -15.70 2.77
C ILE A 222 -11.05 -15.51 1.32
N PHE A 223 -10.35 -14.67 0.55
CA PHE A 223 -10.80 -14.18 -0.76
C PHE A 223 -9.85 -14.50 -1.92
N GLU A 224 -8.82 -15.34 -1.73
CA GLU A 224 -7.93 -15.75 -2.82
C GLU A 224 -8.70 -16.28 -4.05
N ASP A 225 -9.83 -16.95 -3.84
CA ASP A 225 -10.73 -17.46 -4.88
C ASP A 225 -11.29 -16.35 -5.80
N ARG A 226 -11.43 -15.12 -5.30
CA ARG A 226 -11.92 -13.98 -6.10
C ARG A 226 -10.97 -13.58 -7.23
N LEU A 227 -9.70 -13.95 -7.14
CA LEU A 227 -8.74 -13.72 -8.23
C LEU A 227 -9.13 -14.49 -9.50
N GLU A 228 -9.93 -15.56 -9.40
CA GLU A 228 -10.44 -16.31 -10.56
C GLU A 228 -11.41 -15.51 -11.43
N TYR A 229 -11.98 -14.41 -10.92
CA TYR A 229 -12.89 -13.55 -11.70
C TYR A 229 -12.16 -12.55 -12.59
N TYR A 230 -10.84 -12.47 -12.48
CA TYR A 230 -10.01 -11.54 -13.23
C TYR A 230 -9.25 -12.23 -14.36
N SER A 231 -8.82 -11.42 -15.34
CA SER A 231 -7.86 -11.86 -16.36
C SER A 231 -6.57 -12.37 -15.69
N LYS A 232 -5.81 -13.22 -16.39
CA LYS A 232 -4.54 -13.73 -15.83
C LYS A 232 -3.56 -12.60 -15.49
N PRO A 233 -3.41 -11.54 -16.30
CA PRO A 233 -2.56 -10.40 -15.95
C PRO A 233 -3.00 -9.68 -14.67
N GLU A 234 -4.30 -9.41 -14.49
CA GLU A 234 -4.78 -8.70 -13.29
C GLU A 234 -4.71 -9.59 -12.05
N ALA A 235 -5.08 -10.87 -12.16
CA ALA A 235 -4.95 -11.83 -11.07
C ALA A 235 -3.49 -11.99 -10.64
N GLY A 236 -2.56 -12.01 -11.60
CA GLY A 236 -1.12 -12.00 -11.35
C GLY A 236 -0.68 -10.74 -10.62
N PHE A 237 -1.12 -9.57 -11.09
CA PHE A 237 -0.82 -8.29 -10.44
C PHE A 237 -1.35 -8.21 -9.00
N GLY A 238 -2.54 -8.73 -8.72
CA GLY A 238 -3.06 -8.83 -7.34
C GLY A 238 -2.15 -9.64 -6.41
N LYS A 239 -1.56 -10.74 -6.91
CA LYS A 239 -0.58 -11.55 -6.15
C LYS A 239 0.75 -10.82 -5.99
N ASP A 240 1.27 -10.23 -7.07
CA ASP A 240 2.50 -9.43 -7.06
C ASP A 240 2.37 -8.29 -6.04
N TRP A 241 1.19 -7.65 -5.97
CA TRP A 241 0.88 -6.57 -5.04
C TRP A 241 0.99 -6.99 -3.57
N CYS A 242 0.44 -8.16 -3.21
CA CYS A 242 0.54 -8.68 -1.84
C CYS A 242 2.00 -8.90 -1.43
N VAL A 243 2.84 -9.44 -2.32
CA VAL A 243 4.27 -9.66 -2.04
C VAL A 243 4.99 -8.33 -1.86
N VAL A 244 4.76 -7.37 -2.76
CA VAL A 244 5.41 -6.04 -2.66
C VAL A 244 5.09 -5.36 -1.34
N LEU A 245 3.88 -5.52 -0.80
CA LEU A 245 3.52 -4.95 0.50
C LEU A 245 4.30 -5.55 1.67
N ASP A 246 4.71 -6.82 1.62
CA ASP A 246 5.62 -7.40 2.61
C ASP A 246 7.03 -6.76 2.53
N TYR A 247 7.51 -6.41 1.33
CA TYR A 247 8.79 -5.71 1.14
C TYR A 247 8.73 -4.24 1.57
N LEU A 248 7.65 -3.52 1.24
CA LEU A 248 7.42 -2.16 1.72
C LEU A 248 7.31 -2.12 3.24
N ALA A 249 6.68 -3.13 3.85
CA ALA A 249 6.64 -3.31 5.29
C ALA A 249 8.03 -3.51 5.89
N ALA A 250 8.85 -4.39 5.31
CA ALA A 250 10.21 -4.62 5.76
C ALA A 250 11.08 -3.35 5.66
N ALA A 251 10.84 -2.52 4.65
CA ALA A 251 11.50 -1.22 4.47
C ALA A 251 10.92 -0.11 5.36
N SER A 252 9.85 -0.35 6.11
CA SER A 252 9.10 0.69 6.84
C SER A 252 8.73 1.87 5.94
N PHE A 253 8.23 1.59 4.74
CA PHE A 253 7.92 2.61 3.75
C PHE A 253 6.89 3.63 4.30
N PRO A 254 7.14 4.95 4.21
CA PRO A 254 6.24 5.95 4.76
C PRO A 254 4.98 6.08 3.90
N THR A 255 3.81 5.77 4.46
CA THR A 255 2.52 5.84 3.75
C THR A 255 1.82 7.19 3.94
N ILE A 256 2.60 8.28 3.89
CA ILE A 256 2.09 9.65 4.00
C ILE A 256 1.53 10.13 2.65
N PHE A 257 0.81 11.26 2.67
CA PHE A 257 0.06 11.71 1.50
C PHE A 257 0.94 11.91 0.25
N SER A 258 2.03 12.68 0.37
CA SER A 258 2.91 13.00 -0.76
C SER A 258 3.53 11.75 -1.37
N THR A 259 4.12 10.89 -0.53
CA THR A 259 4.76 9.65 -0.95
C THR A 259 3.79 8.71 -1.67
N VAL A 260 2.58 8.50 -1.13
CA VAL A 260 1.63 7.57 -1.73
C VAL A 260 0.98 8.16 -2.99
N SER A 261 0.70 9.47 -3.01
CA SER A 261 0.13 10.12 -4.20
C SER A 261 1.06 10.02 -5.41
N GLU A 262 2.36 10.22 -5.20
CA GLU A 262 3.38 10.04 -6.23
C GLU A 262 3.52 8.57 -6.64
N PHE A 263 3.57 7.65 -5.67
CA PHE A 263 3.63 6.22 -5.95
C PHE A 263 2.49 5.73 -6.85
N GLN A 264 1.28 6.23 -6.61
CA GLN A 264 0.09 5.82 -7.36
C GLN A 264 0.10 6.23 -8.82
N GLN A 265 0.85 7.27 -9.20
CA GLN A 265 1.00 7.68 -10.60
C GLN A 265 1.72 6.59 -11.42
N ALA A 266 2.58 5.81 -10.77
CA ALA A 266 3.33 4.72 -11.38
C ALA A 266 2.55 3.38 -11.41
N LEU A 267 1.37 3.30 -10.80
CA LEU A 267 0.55 2.09 -10.81
C LEU A 267 -0.28 1.96 -12.09
N PRO A 268 -0.71 0.73 -12.46
CA PRO A 268 -1.60 0.51 -13.60
C PRO A 268 -2.86 1.39 -13.53
N PRO A 269 -3.12 2.26 -14.53
CA PRO A 269 -4.23 3.21 -14.51
C PRO A 269 -5.59 2.58 -14.81
N ARG A 270 -5.63 1.29 -15.15
CA ARG A 270 -6.83 0.47 -15.36
C ARG A 270 -6.59 -0.96 -14.90
N VAL A 271 -7.66 -1.74 -14.80
CA VAL A 271 -7.61 -3.20 -14.68
C VAL A 271 -6.85 -3.78 -15.88
N LEU A 272 -5.94 -4.71 -15.62
CA LEU A 272 -5.20 -5.41 -16.67
C LEU A 272 -6.11 -6.42 -17.38
N VAL A 273 -5.91 -6.57 -18.68
CA VAL A 273 -6.72 -7.45 -19.55
C VAL A 273 -5.84 -8.47 -20.26
N ASP A 274 -6.45 -9.49 -20.85
CA ASP A 274 -5.72 -10.47 -21.64
C ASP A 274 -4.96 -9.80 -22.80
N GLY A 275 -3.66 -10.09 -22.89
CA GLY A 275 -2.75 -9.47 -23.85
C GLY A 275 -1.84 -8.39 -23.24
N ASP A 276 -2.20 -7.81 -22.10
CA ASP A 276 -1.32 -6.90 -21.39
C ASP A 276 -0.05 -7.62 -20.93
N LYS A 277 1.11 -7.09 -21.33
CA LYS A 277 2.42 -7.63 -20.98
C LYS A 277 3.43 -6.50 -20.81
N ALA A 278 3.73 -6.16 -19.56
CA ALA A 278 4.82 -5.25 -19.26
C ALA A 278 6.16 -5.78 -19.82
N PRO A 279 7.05 -4.89 -20.30
CA PRO A 279 6.95 -3.44 -20.33
C PRO A 279 6.33 -2.88 -21.64
N PHE A 280 5.49 -3.64 -22.36
CA PHE A 280 5.02 -3.30 -23.71
C PHE A 280 3.52 -3.00 -23.78
N ILE A 281 2.91 -2.53 -22.68
CA ILE A 281 1.50 -2.12 -22.67
C ILE A 281 1.43 -0.72 -23.28
N SER A 282 0.81 -0.61 -24.47
CA SER A 282 0.92 0.58 -25.31
C SER A 282 0.22 1.83 -24.77
N ASP A 283 -0.81 1.65 -23.94
CA ASP A 283 -1.57 2.74 -23.32
C ASP A 283 -1.08 3.08 -21.90
N PHE A 284 0.03 2.48 -21.46
CA PHE A 284 0.70 2.80 -20.20
C PHE A 284 1.91 3.69 -20.47
N THR A 285 2.26 4.51 -19.49
CA THR A 285 3.54 5.25 -19.53
C THR A 285 4.72 4.29 -19.36
N ASP A 286 5.92 4.73 -19.75
CA ASP A 286 7.15 3.95 -19.52
C ASP A 286 7.33 3.61 -18.03
N LEU A 287 7.04 4.59 -17.15
CA LEU A 287 7.11 4.39 -15.71
C LEU A 287 6.14 3.31 -15.23
N GLN A 288 4.89 3.34 -15.69
CA GLN A 288 3.88 2.33 -15.32
C GLN A 288 4.27 0.92 -15.80
N ASN A 289 4.79 0.82 -17.03
CA ASN A 289 5.30 -0.43 -17.59
C ASN A 289 6.49 -0.98 -16.79
N ILE A 290 7.45 -0.12 -16.44
CA ILE A 290 8.65 -0.51 -15.67
C ILE A 290 8.25 -0.94 -14.26
N VAL A 291 7.37 -0.19 -13.59
CA VAL A 291 6.90 -0.56 -12.25
C VAL A 291 6.18 -1.90 -12.29
N LEU A 292 5.21 -2.09 -13.18
CA LEU A 292 4.51 -3.37 -13.29
C LEU A 292 5.47 -4.55 -13.54
N LEU A 293 6.49 -4.36 -14.37
CA LEU A 293 7.54 -5.36 -14.57
C LEU A 293 8.33 -5.63 -13.27
N GLY A 294 8.75 -4.58 -12.57
CA GLY A 294 9.52 -4.68 -11.32
C GLY A 294 8.76 -5.44 -10.22
N LEU A 295 7.47 -5.15 -10.05
CA LEU A 295 6.61 -5.85 -9.08
C LEU A 295 6.54 -7.35 -9.40
N ASN A 296 6.39 -7.71 -10.68
CA ASN A 296 6.35 -9.10 -11.11
C ASN A 296 7.68 -9.83 -10.91
N LEU A 297 8.81 -9.16 -11.19
CA LEU A 297 10.14 -9.71 -10.97
C LEU A 297 10.39 -9.96 -9.48
N LEU A 298 9.96 -9.05 -8.60
CA LEU A 298 10.09 -9.21 -7.16
C LEU A 298 9.35 -10.46 -6.66
N HIS A 299 8.10 -10.67 -7.10
CA HIS A 299 7.35 -11.86 -6.75
C HIS A 299 8.00 -13.14 -7.29
N LYS A 300 8.51 -13.13 -8.53
CA LYS A 300 9.28 -14.27 -9.06
C LYS A 300 10.47 -14.63 -8.18
N VAL A 301 11.24 -13.63 -7.74
CA VAL A 301 12.39 -13.82 -6.84
C VAL A 301 11.92 -14.43 -5.51
N ASP A 302 10.88 -13.89 -4.89
CA ASP A 302 10.31 -14.39 -3.63
C ASP A 302 9.84 -15.86 -3.74
N SER A 303 9.18 -16.19 -4.86
CA SER A 303 8.68 -17.55 -5.13
C SER A 303 9.78 -18.57 -5.49
N SER A 304 10.98 -18.10 -5.84
CA SER A 304 12.10 -18.94 -6.26
C SER A 304 13.06 -19.19 -5.09
N THR A 305 13.03 -20.40 -4.53
CA THR A 305 13.94 -20.82 -3.45
C THR A 305 15.42 -20.92 -3.88
N GLU A 306 15.76 -20.71 -5.16
CA GLU A 306 17.08 -20.98 -5.75
C GLU A 306 17.76 -19.77 -6.44
N PHE A 307 17.20 -18.55 -6.42
CA PHE A 307 17.77 -17.40 -7.14
C PHE A 307 18.56 -16.44 -6.23
N TRP A 308 19.41 -16.99 -5.36
CA TRP A 308 20.25 -16.19 -4.47
C TRP A 308 21.57 -15.72 -5.11
N GLU A 309 22.08 -16.41 -6.15
CA GLU A 309 23.39 -16.08 -6.76
C GLU A 309 23.34 -15.12 -7.96
N VAL A 310 22.22 -15.03 -8.68
CA VAL A 310 22.15 -14.24 -9.93
C VAL A 310 21.74 -12.78 -9.69
N THR A 311 21.01 -12.52 -8.60
CA THR A 311 20.41 -11.20 -8.30
C THR A 311 21.45 -10.12 -7.95
N ILE A 312 22.61 -10.51 -7.40
CA ILE A 312 23.68 -9.55 -7.07
C ILE A 312 24.31 -8.93 -8.33
N ASN A 313 24.36 -9.66 -9.46
CA ASN A 313 25.07 -9.19 -10.65
C ASN A 313 24.17 -8.42 -11.64
N VAL A 314 22.88 -8.74 -11.73
CA VAL A 314 21.98 -8.07 -12.69
C VAL A 314 21.41 -6.76 -12.11
N VAL A 315 21.03 -6.74 -10.84
CA VAL A 315 20.45 -5.53 -10.19
C VAL A 315 21.52 -4.46 -9.91
N CYS A 316 22.77 -4.86 -9.63
CA CYS A 316 23.87 -3.92 -9.42
C CYS A 316 24.44 -3.30 -10.71
N MET A 317 24.27 -3.93 -11.89
CA MET A 317 24.85 -3.40 -13.13
C MET A 317 24.00 -2.32 -13.82
N GLU A 318 22.68 -2.31 -13.62
CA GLU A 318 21.81 -1.29 -14.25
C GLU A 318 21.47 -0.09 -13.34
N CYS A 319 21.61 -0.21 -12.01
CA CYS A 319 21.46 0.94 -11.10
C CYS A 319 22.61 1.98 -11.21
N VAL A 320 23.71 1.64 -11.89
CA VAL A 320 24.87 2.55 -12.10
C VAL A 320 24.64 3.53 -13.27
N LEU A 321 23.64 3.30 -14.13
CA LEU A 321 23.48 4.10 -15.35
C LEU A 321 22.54 5.30 -15.22
N PHE A 322 21.80 5.47 -14.13
CA PHE A 322 20.83 6.56 -13.97
C PHE A 322 20.79 7.17 -12.57
N VAL A 323 21.96 7.57 -12.05
CA VAL A 323 22.03 8.52 -10.92
C VAL A 323 22.29 9.93 -11.48
N PRO A 324 21.32 10.86 -11.45
CA PRO A 324 21.63 12.27 -11.57
C PRO A 324 22.61 12.66 -10.45
N SER A 325 23.65 13.39 -10.81
CA SER A 325 24.89 13.69 -10.07
C SER A 325 24.78 14.34 -8.67
N ALA A 326 23.60 14.36 -8.04
CA ALA A 326 23.39 14.94 -6.72
C ALA A 326 23.63 13.98 -5.54
N LEU A 327 23.81 12.67 -5.76
CA LEU A 327 23.96 11.67 -4.69
C LEU A 327 25.35 11.04 -4.57
N ALA A 328 26.33 11.50 -5.35
CA ALA A 328 27.70 10.95 -5.30
C ALA A 328 28.44 11.18 -3.95
N GLY A 329 27.95 12.10 -3.11
CA GLY A 329 28.60 12.46 -1.84
C GLY A 329 28.30 11.56 -0.64
N ILE A 330 27.39 10.58 -0.75
CA ILE A 330 26.92 9.79 0.41
C ILE A 330 27.58 8.39 0.50
N CYS A 331 28.25 7.93 -0.56
CA CYS A 331 28.91 6.60 -0.55
C CYS A 331 30.37 6.60 -0.06
N GLU A 332 30.98 7.73 0.30
CA GLU A 332 32.42 7.78 0.60
C GLU A 332 32.81 7.62 2.08
N GLU A 333 31.84 7.57 3.01
CA GLU A 333 32.14 7.40 4.45
C GLU A 333 31.59 6.09 5.05
N ARG A 334 32.11 4.94 4.58
CA ARG A 334 32.20 3.73 5.43
C ARG A 334 33.14 2.68 4.83
N SER A 335 34.44 2.87 5.03
CA SER A 335 35.41 1.77 4.95
C SER A 335 36.22 1.71 6.25
N PRO A 336 36.23 0.58 6.98
CA PRO A 336 37.04 0.44 8.17
C PRO A 336 38.51 0.29 7.79
N ARG A 337 39.31 1.18 8.39
CA ARG A 337 40.77 1.15 8.47
C ARG A 337 41.28 -0.29 8.68
N LYS A 338 42.03 -0.83 7.71
CA LYS A 338 42.95 -1.95 7.92
C LYS A 338 44.35 -1.53 7.50
N GLU A 339 45.30 -2.12 8.20
CA GLU A 339 46.70 -1.76 8.36
C GLU A 339 47.49 -1.67 7.05
N THR A 340 48.54 -0.85 7.17
CA THR A 340 49.68 -0.66 6.28
C THR A 340 50.27 -1.95 5.70
N ALA A 341 50.38 -1.99 4.37
CA ALA A 341 51.47 -2.67 3.67
C ALA A 341 51.76 -1.92 2.37
N ASP A 342 52.99 -1.40 2.26
CA ASP A 342 53.58 -0.82 1.06
C ASP A 342 53.54 -1.80 -0.12
N PHE A 343 53.10 -1.34 -1.29
CA PHE A 343 53.70 -1.73 -2.57
C PHE A 343 53.48 -0.64 -3.63
N ASN A 344 54.58 0.01 -4.00
CA ASN A 344 54.72 0.88 -5.17
C ASN A 344 54.50 0.09 -6.48
N GLY A 345 53.84 0.72 -7.46
CA GLY A 345 54.19 0.56 -8.88
C GLY A 345 53.06 0.25 -9.87
N LEU A 346 52.98 1.11 -10.90
CA LEU A 346 52.38 0.92 -12.25
C LEU A 346 50.83 0.85 -12.30
N GLY A 347 50.08 1.65 -13.07
CA GLY A 347 50.39 2.31 -14.33
C GLY A 347 49.68 1.60 -15.50
N LYS A 348 48.57 2.18 -15.99
CA LYS A 348 47.91 1.95 -17.30
C LYS A 348 47.46 0.52 -17.68
N GLN A 349 46.14 0.33 -17.75
CA GLN A 349 45.33 -0.50 -18.69
C GLN A 349 43.96 -0.69 -17.99
N SER A 350 42.78 -0.37 -18.53
CA SER A 350 42.28 -0.68 -19.86
C SER A 350 41.13 0.28 -20.23
N SER A 351 41.33 1.05 -21.30
CA SER A 351 40.27 1.25 -22.28
C SER A 351 40.12 -0.06 -23.06
N ILE A 352 38.93 -0.31 -23.63
CA ILE A 352 38.55 -1.49 -24.44
C ILE A 352 37.91 -2.61 -23.61
N VAL A 353 36.60 -2.53 -23.39
CA VAL A 353 35.61 -3.52 -23.87
C VAL A 353 34.27 -2.79 -23.98
N MET A 354 34.00 -2.17 -25.13
CA MET A 354 32.67 -1.67 -25.50
C MET A 354 32.51 -1.87 -27.00
N ALA A 355 32.01 -3.05 -27.39
CA ALA A 355 31.37 -3.34 -28.69
C ALA A 355 31.25 -4.86 -28.89
N ARG A 356 30.07 -5.43 -28.60
CA ARG A 356 29.44 -6.56 -29.32
C ARG A 356 28.31 -7.18 -28.49
N ILE A 357 27.17 -6.50 -28.38
CA ILE A 357 25.85 -7.15 -28.28
C ILE A 357 24.83 -6.23 -28.97
N ILE A 358 24.87 -6.20 -30.30
CA ILE A 358 23.69 -5.95 -31.15
C ILE A 358 23.87 -6.82 -32.39
N ARG A 359 23.19 -7.96 -32.41
CA ARG A 359 22.60 -8.60 -33.59
C ARG A 359 21.56 -9.60 -33.16
#